data_AF-A0A7S4C5R4-F1
#
_entry.id   AF-A0A7S4C5R4-F1
#
_cell.length_a   1.000
_cell.length_b   1.000
_cell.length_c   1.000
_cell.angle_alpha   90.00
_cell.angle_beta   90.00
_cell.angle_gamma   90.00
#
_symmetry.space_group_name_H-M   'P 1'
#
loop_
_entity.id
_entity.type
_entity.pdbx_description
1 polymer ?
#
loop_
_entity_poly.entity_id
_entity_poly.type
_entity_poly.pdbx_seq_one_letter_code
_entity_poly.pdbx_strand_id
1 'polypeptide(L)'
;MQPLSIIAVTATTGAVIWVVSKIFSQLRVVKAQKKVLQADNALVRRLLARGLLPAFAIPKIDHNGLTSLRGQNGIKHVFVAEYAGGLEVTVVFWDEDRPNPVTDIFYDMFRGLIFGRWEDVETFFVLLDDAGVPSEIEFAGTYCGDSKFWARVPQHLSARLKLSEFDSVALTVGLAPCRAPLVWINTWNHAFGEKNNNTEMEMMYCLPRSDAVDKVVPPQLSSADAATVASALWPYDVSVGDRNQVDALYRGLVTTFCKTHSKELKARLGDRVM
;
A
#
# COMPACT_ATOMS: atom_id res chain seq x y z
N MET A 1 2.84 51.22 -35.85
CA MET A 1 2.30 50.49 -34.68
C MET A 1 1.69 49.20 -35.18
N GLN A 2 2.30 48.06 -34.88
CA GLN A 2 1.81 46.73 -35.29
C GLN A 2 0.95 46.09 -34.19
N PRO A 3 -0.11 45.34 -34.52
CA PRO A 3 -0.94 44.66 -33.53
C PRO A 3 -0.35 43.28 -33.20
N LEU A 4 0.20 43.13 -31.99
CA LEU A 4 0.77 41.87 -31.48
C LEU A 4 -0.19 41.11 -30.54
N SER A 5 -1.45 41.52 -30.40
CA SER A 5 -2.33 41.05 -29.31
C SER A 5 -3.35 39.97 -29.67
N ILE A 6 -3.45 39.52 -30.94
CA ILE A 6 -4.50 38.55 -31.35
C ILE A 6 -3.98 37.11 -31.47
N ILE A 7 -2.69 36.89 -31.71
CA ILE A 7 -2.13 35.55 -31.97
C ILE A 7 -1.97 34.71 -30.68
N ALA A 8 -1.77 35.36 -29.51
CA ALA A 8 -1.56 34.67 -28.25
C ALA A 8 -2.81 33.96 -27.68
N VAL A 9 -4.01 34.46 -28.02
CA VAL A 9 -5.28 33.90 -27.52
C VAL A 9 -5.68 32.64 -28.30
N THR A 10 -5.41 32.58 -29.60
CA THR A 10 -5.72 31.40 -30.44
C THR A 10 -4.82 30.19 -30.15
N ALA A 11 -3.56 30.43 -29.78
CA ALA A 11 -2.63 29.35 -29.44
C ALA A 11 -2.99 28.64 -28.12
N THR A 12 -3.49 29.40 -27.13
CA THR A 12 -3.93 28.86 -25.84
C THR A 12 -5.21 28.04 -25.98
N THR A 13 -6.18 28.47 -26.81
CA THR A 13 -7.41 27.69 -27.03
C THR A 13 -7.14 26.39 -27.78
N GLY A 14 -6.25 26.41 -28.77
CA GLY A 14 -5.85 25.21 -29.52
C GLY A 14 -5.16 24.16 -28.65
N ALA A 15 -4.28 24.58 -27.74
CA ALA A 15 -3.62 23.69 -26.79
C ALA A 15 -4.61 23.07 -25.80
N VAL A 16 -5.57 23.85 -25.29
CA VAL A 16 -6.62 23.35 -24.39
C VAL A 16 -7.52 22.35 -25.10
N ILE A 17 -7.96 22.63 -26.34
CA ILE A 17 -8.79 21.71 -27.12
C ILE A 17 -8.03 20.43 -27.45
N TRP A 18 -6.74 20.51 -27.77
CA TRP A 18 -5.90 19.34 -28.02
C TRP A 18 -5.73 18.47 -26.77
N VAL A 19 -5.48 19.07 -25.60
CA VAL A 19 -5.41 18.36 -24.31
C VAL A 19 -6.75 17.69 -23.99
N VAL A 20 -7.87 18.41 -24.12
CA VAL A 20 -9.21 17.88 -23.88
C VAL A 20 -9.53 16.74 -24.85
N SER A 21 -9.23 16.89 -26.14
CA SER A 21 -9.42 15.83 -27.14
C SER A 21 -8.54 14.61 -26.84
N LYS A 22 -7.31 14.79 -26.34
CA LYS A 22 -6.43 13.69 -25.95
C LYS A 22 -7.01 12.95 -24.74
N ILE A 23 -7.52 13.68 -23.74
CA ILE A 23 -8.26 13.15 -22.59
C ILE A 23 -9.48 12.32 -23.06
N PHE A 24 -10.30 12.86 -23.97
CA PHE A 24 -11.46 12.14 -24.51
C PHE A 24 -11.10 10.92 -25.38
N SER A 25 -10.00 10.98 -26.14
CA SER A 25 -9.51 9.83 -26.92
C SER A 25 -8.99 8.71 -26.02
N GLN A 26 -8.31 9.06 -24.93
CA GLN A 26 -7.88 8.13 -23.88
C GLN A 26 -9.08 7.48 -23.19
N LEU A 27 -10.18 8.22 -23.00
CA LEU A 27 -11.43 7.69 -22.44
C LEU A 27 -12.11 6.62 -23.34
N ARG A 28 -11.91 6.62 -24.66
CA ARG A 28 -12.55 5.66 -25.58
C ARG A 28 -11.84 4.29 -25.67
N VAL A 29 -10.58 4.19 -25.28
CA VAL A 29 -9.81 2.93 -25.31
C VAL A 29 -10.15 2.01 -24.10
N VAL A 30 -11.02 2.46 -23.20
CA VAL A 30 -11.18 1.98 -21.82
C VAL A 30 -12.13 0.78 -21.63
N LYS A 31 -12.76 0.23 -22.67
CA LYS A 31 -13.74 -0.86 -22.49
C LYS A 31 -13.18 -2.25 -22.16
N ALA A 32 -11.87 -2.39 -21.91
CA ALA A 32 -11.23 -3.66 -21.59
C ALA A 32 -10.32 -3.61 -20.35
N GLN A 33 -10.65 -2.80 -19.32
CA GLN A 33 -9.97 -2.96 -18.02
C GLN A 33 -10.40 -4.29 -17.40
N LYS A 34 -9.46 -5.24 -17.36
CA LYS A 34 -9.58 -6.52 -16.66
C LYS A 34 -10.03 -6.21 -15.22
N LYS A 35 -11.17 -6.76 -14.83
CA LYS A 35 -11.71 -6.72 -13.47
C LYS A 35 -10.58 -7.10 -12.50
N VAL A 36 -10.18 -6.20 -11.61
CA VAL A 36 -9.42 -6.61 -10.42
C VAL A 36 -10.25 -7.69 -9.75
N LEU A 37 -9.67 -8.88 -9.63
CA LEU A 37 -10.35 -10.00 -9.04
C LEU A 37 -10.18 -9.89 -7.53
N GLN A 38 -11.29 -9.66 -6.84
CA GLN A 38 -11.34 -9.86 -5.40
C GLN A 38 -10.79 -11.25 -5.10
N ALA A 39 -9.84 -11.35 -4.17
CA ALA A 39 -9.29 -12.63 -3.79
C ALA A 39 -10.42 -13.47 -3.19
N ASP A 40 -10.51 -14.74 -3.58
CA ASP A 40 -11.41 -15.65 -2.89
C ASP A 40 -10.85 -16.02 -1.51
N ASN A 41 -11.71 -16.54 -0.64
CA ASN A 41 -11.31 -16.93 0.71
C ASN A 41 -10.30 -18.08 0.72
N ALA A 42 -10.29 -18.94 -0.30
CA ALA A 42 -9.34 -20.05 -0.38
C ALA A 42 -7.91 -19.53 -0.58
N LEU A 43 -7.73 -18.53 -1.43
CA LEU A 43 -6.47 -17.85 -1.66
C LEU A 43 -5.98 -17.16 -0.38
N VAL A 44 -6.82 -16.35 0.26
CA VAL A 44 -6.46 -15.63 1.49
C VAL A 44 -6.05 -16.61 2.59
N ARG A 45 -6.85 -17.68 2.81
CA ARG A 45 -6.55 -18.75 3.77
C ARG A 45 -5.21 -19.43 3.46
N ARG A 46 -4.93 -19.74 2.18
CA ARG A 46 -3.66 -20.36 1.76
C ARG A 46 -2.47 -19.45 2.03
N LEU A 47 -2.56 -18.17 1.70
CA LEU A 47 -1.47 -17.21 1.93
C LEU A 47 -1.20 -17.00 3.43
N LEU A 48 -2.25 -16.93 4.25
CA LEU A 48 -2.12 -16.87 5.71
C LEU A 48 -1.50 -18.15 6.30
N ALA A 49 -1.97 -19.32 5.87
CA ALA A 49 -1.43 -20.60 6.34
C ALA A 49 0.05 -20.77 6.00
N ARG A 50 0.51 -20.16 4.91
CA ARG A 50 1.92 -20.12 4.52
C ARG A 50 2.75 -19.02 5.20
N GLY A 51 2.12 -18.13 5.98
CA GLY A 51 2.81 -16.97 6.59
C GLY A 51 3.22 -15.90 5.58
N LEU A 52 2.61 -15.89 4.39
CA LEU A 52 2.91 -14.93 3.33
C LEU A 52 2.10 -13.64 3.44
N LEU A 53 0.89 -13.70 4.01
CA LEU A 53 0.03 -12.54 4.15
C LEU A 53 0.28 -11.85 5.50
N PRO A 54 0.67 -10.57 5.52
CA PRO A 54 1.03 -9.87 6.74
C PRO A 54 -0.19 -9.36 7.51
N ALA A 55 -0.02 -9.16 8.81
CA ALA A 55 -0.82 -8.23 9.59
C ALA A 55 -0.17 -6.85 9.51
N PHE A 56 -0.95 -5.79 9.73
CA PHE A 56 -0.41 -4.44 9.85
C PHE A 56 -0.69 -3.86 11.23
N ALA A 57 0.19 -2.97 11.70
CA ALA A 57 -0.08 -2.10 12.83
C ALA A 57 0.09 -0.64 12.40
N ILE A 58 -0.93 0.19 12.64
CA ILE A 58 -0.97 1.60 12.26
C ILE A 58 -1.30 2.46 13.48
N PRO A 59 -0.73 3.65 13.65
CA PRO A 59 -1.13 4.58 14.70
C PRO A 59 -2.63 4.89 14.58
N LYS A 60 -3.38 4.69 15.67
CA LYS A 60 -4.84 4.85 15.67
C LYS A 60 -5.29 6.27 15.33
N ILE A 61 -4.43 7.26 15.57
CA ILE A 61 -4.67 8.66 15.22
C ILE A 61 -4.84 8.86 13.71
N ASP A 62 -4.13 8.06 12.92
CA ASP A 62 -4.13 8.10 11.46
C ASP A 62 -5.42 7.51 10.90
N HIS A 63 -5.91 6.45 11.53
CA HIS A 63 -7.24 5.88 11.22
C HIS A 63 -8.38 6.83 11.62
N ASN A 64 -8.32 7.43 12.80
CA ASN A 64 -9.40 8.27 13.33
C ASN A 64 -9.49 9.64 12.66
N GLY A 65 -8.58 9.98 11.74
CA GLY A 65 -8.63 11.21 10.97
C GLY A 65 -8.38 12.48 11.79
N LEU A 66 -7.69 12.37 12.93
CA LEU A 66 -7.32 13.53 13.73
C LEU A 66 -6.24 14.39 13.03
N THR A 67 -5.51 13.80 12.09
CA THR A 67 -4.52 14.44 11.23
C THR A 67 -5.10 14.93 9.90
N SER A 68 -6.29 14.46 9.51
CA SER A 68 -6.87 14.71 8.18
C SER A 68 -8.13 15.57 8.22
N LEU A 69 -8.27 16.47 7.24
CA LEU A 69 -9.51 17.25 7.08
C LEU A 69 -10.67 16.39 6.57
N ARG A 70 -10.38 15.20 6.02
CA ARG A 70 -11.34 14.32 5.32
C ARG A 70 -11.69 13.04 6.09
N GLY A 71 -10.96 12.73 7.15
CA GLY A 71 -11.16 11.51 7.93
C GLY A 71 -10.61 10.27 7.23
N GLN A 72 -9.76 9.53 7.95
CA GLN A 72 -9.24 8.18 7.67
C GLN A 72 -8.06 8.09 6.67
N ASN A 73 -6.85 7.86 7.20
CA ASN A 73 -5.63 7.49 6.42
C ASN A 73 -5.30 6.00 6.54
N GLY A 74 -6.27 5.21 6.98
CA GLY A 74 -6.10 3.78 7.14
C GLY A 74 -5.93 3.03 5.82
N ILE A 75 -5.64 1.73 5.94
CA ILE A 75 -5.59 0.81 4.80
C ILE A 75 -6.97 0.75 4.14
N LYS A 76 -7.02 1.13 2.87
CA LYS A 76 -8.19 1.04 2.00
C LYS A 76 -8.31 -0.36 1.40
N HIS A 77 -7.19 -0.89 0.88
CA HIS A 77 -7.19 -2.17 0.16
C HIS A 77 -5.80 -2.78 0.09
N VAL A 78 -5.68 -4.11 0.07
CA VAL A 78 -4.41 -4.82 -0.14
C VAL A 78 -4.48 -5.66 -1.41
N PHE A 79 -3.49 -5.51 -2.27
CA PHE A 79 -3.31 -6.30 -3.48
C PHE A 79 -2.13 -7.24 -3.31
N VAL A 80 -2.28 -8.44 -3.85
CA VAL A 80 -1.23 -9.46 -3.83
C VAL A 80 -0.99 -10.04 -5.21
N ALA A 81 0.27 -10.27 -5.55
CA ALA A 81 0.66 -11.04 -6.72
C ALA A 81 1.67 -12.11 -6.28
N GLU A 82 1.40 -13.37 -6.61
CA GLU A 82 2.26 -14.48 -6.21
C GLU A 82 3.21 -14.84 -7.34
N TYR A 83 4.45 -15.05 -6.97
CA TYR A 83 5.53 -15.45 -7.85
C TYR A 83 6.23 -16.70 -7.29
N ALA A 84 7.04 -17.36 -8.11
CA ALA A 84 7.77 -18.54 -7.70
C ALA A 84 8.65 -18.31 -6.45
N GLY A 85 9.27 -17.13 -6.35
CA GLY A 85 10.17 -16.74 -5.27
C GLY A 85 9.54 -15.90 -4.15
N GLY A 86 8.21 -15.64 -4.16
CA GLY A 86 7.62 -14.77 -3.15
C GLY A 86 6.23 -14.23 -3.43
N LEU A 87 5.82 -13.32 -2.56
CA LEU A 87 4.58 -12.56 -2.66
C LEU A 87 4.91 -11.07 -2.78
N GLU A 88 4.40 -10.42 -3.80
CA GLU A 88 4.32 -8.96 -3.86
C GLU A 88 3.07 -8.51 -3.14
N VAL A 89 3.22 -7.58 -2.21
CA VAL A 89 2.13 -6.99 -1.43
C VAL A 89 2.09 -5.50 -1.72
N THR A 90 0.97 -5.04 -2.27
CA THR A 90 0.73 -3.62 -2.55
C THR A 90 -0.43 -3.13 -1.70
N VAL A 91 -0.16 -2.18 -0.81
CA VAL A 91 -1.13 -1.61 0.12
C VAL A 91 -1.59 -0.26 -0.40
N VAL A 92 -2.91 -0.09 -0.53
CA VAL A 92 -3.55 1.16 -0.90
C VAL A 92 -4.11 1.80 0.36
N PHE A 93 -3.73 3.04 0.62
CA PHE A 93 -4.23 3.88 1.70
C PHE A 93 -5.22 4.92 1.16
N TRP A 94 -6.06 5.48 2.03
CA TRP A 94 -7.07 6.47 1.62
C TRP A 94 -6.47 7.82 1.21
N ASP A 95 -5.56 8.39 2.01
CA ASP A 95 -4.91 9.68 1.75
C ASP A 95 -3.59 9.82 2.53
N GLU A 96 -2.71 10.75 2.12
CA GLU A 96 -1.44 11.08 2.77
C GLU A 96 -1.50 12.48 3.39
N ASP A 97 -2.25 12.66 4.49
CA ASP A 97 -2.37 13.99 5.08
C ASP A 97 -1.07 14.42 5.78
N ARG A 98 -0.54 15.54 5.31
CA ARG A 98 0.55 16.23 5.97
C ARG A 98 0.06 16.83 7.29
N PRO A 99 0.90 16.86 8.33
CA PRO A 99 0.58 17.56 9.57
C PRO A 99 0.23 19.07 9.42
N ASN A 100 0.46 19.66 8.24
CA ASN A 100 0.09 21.04 7.91
C ASN A 100 -1.01 21.07 6.82
N PRO A 101 -2.26 21.45 7.17
CA PRO A 101 -3.41 21.41 6.26
C PRO A 101 -3.31 22.28 5.00
N VAL A 102 -2.51 23.35 5.02
CA VAL A 102 -2.39 24.24 3.84
C VAL A 102 -1.47 23.61 2.80
N THR A 103 -0.36 23.00 3.24
CA THR A 103 0.55 22.30 2.33
C THR A 103 -0.05 21.02 1.76
N ASP A 104 -1.01 20.46 2.49
CA ASP A 104 -1.75 19.25 2.15
C ASP A 104 -2.60 19.45 0.89
N ILE A 105 -3.48 20.46 0.89
CA ILE A 105 -4.35 20.79 -0.25
C ILE A 105 -3.58 20.95 -1.57
N PHE A 106 -2.42 21.62 -1.54
CA PHE A 106 -1.60 21.77 -2.75
C PHE A 106 -0.97 20.45 -3.16
N TYR A 107 -0.44 19.70 -2.20
CA TYR A 107 0.20 18.41 -2.45
C TYR A 107 -0.78 17.41 -3.07
N ASP A 108 -2.00 17.35 -2.54
CA ASP A 108 -3.05 16.48 -3.03
C ASP A 108 -3.49 16.84 -4.45
N MET A 109 -3.62 18.13 -4.74
CA MET A 109 -3.91 18.62 -6.10
C MET A 109 -2.79 18.26 -7.08
N PHE A 110 -1.52 18.35 -6.66
CA PHE A 110 -0.39 17.89 -7.46
C PHE A 110 -0.42 16.37 -7.68
N ARG A 111 -0.71 15.57 -6.65
CA ARG A 111 -0.84 14.10 -6.77
C ARG A 111 -1.98 13.70 -7.71
N GLY A 112 -3.14 14.33 -7.56
CA GLY A 112 -4.29 14.13 -8.43
C GLY A 112 -3.98 14.41 -9.91
N LEU A 113 -3.18 15.43 -10.20
CA LEU A 113 -2.77 15.76 -11.57
C LEU A 113 -1.68 14.80 -12.12
N ILE A 114 -0.65 14.53 -11.33
CA ILE A 114 0.53 13.77 -11.76
C ILE A 114 0.24 12.26 -11.80
N PHE A 115 -0.37 11.74 -10.75
CA PHE A 115 -0.61 10.30 -10.56
C PHE A 115 -2.06 9.89 -10.81
N GLY A 116 -2.99 10.84 -10.89
CA GLY A 116 -4.41 10.54 -11.13
C GLY A 116 -5.06 9.80 -9.97
N ARG A 117 -4.47 9.94 -8.78
CA ARG A 117 -4.91 9.35 -7.51
C ARG A 117 -4.62 10.28 -6.35
N TRP A 118 -5.44 10.17 -5.33
CA TRP A 118 -5.26 10.83 -4.04
C TRP A 118 -4.66 9.81 -3.06
N GLU A 119 -5.12 8.57 -3.19
CA GLU A 119 -4.65 7.40 -2.46
C GLU A 119 -3.15 7.26 -2.48
N ASP A 120 -2.60 6.82 -1.36
CA ASP A 120 -1.22 6.40 -1.26
C ASP A 120 -1.06 4.90 -1.51
N VAL A 121 0.04 4.52 -2.15
CA VAL A 121 0.22 3.13 -2.56
C VAL A 121 1.67 2.73 -2.41
N GLU A 122 1.87 1.81 -1.47
CA GLU A 122 3.17 1.30 -1.08
C GLU A 122 3.27 -0.20 -1.37
N THR A 123 4.45 -0.65 -1.79
CA THR A 123 4.67 -2.04 -2.21
C THR A 123 5.90 -2.62 -1.53
N PHE A 124 5.80 -3.86 -1.08
CA PHE A 124 6.91 -4.65 -0.54
C PHE A 124 6.79 -6.12 -0.93
N PHE A 125 7.82 -6.89 -0.61
CA PHE A 125 7.93 -8.28 -1.05
C PHE A 125 8.21 -9.21 0.13
N VAL A 126 7.43 -10.29 0.23
CA VAL A 126 7.72 -11.41 1.12
C VAL A 126 8.45 -12.47 0.30
N LEU A 127 9.71 -12.73 0.62
CA LEU A 127 10.58 -13.60 -0.14
C LEU A 127 10.61 -15.01 0.44
N LEU A 128 10.63 -16.01 -0.44
CA LEU A 128 10.77 -17.42 -0.07
C LEU A 128 12.25 -17.83 -0.09
N ASP A 129 12.62 -18.74 0.80
CA ASP A 129 13.87 -19.50 0.69
C ASP A 129 13.76 -20.64 -0.36
N ASP A 130 14.86 -21.39 -0.54
CA ASP A 130 14.93 -22.52 -1.47
C ASP A 130 13.94 -23.65 -1.13
N ALA A 131 13.42 -23.70 0.10
CA ALA A 131 12.41 -24.66 0.54
C ALA A 131 10.98 -24.15 0.30
N GLY A 132 10.81 -22.94 -0.25
CA GLY A 132 9.52 -22.32 -0.48
C GLY A 132 8.85 -21.77 0.78
N VAL A 133 9.63 -21.54 1.84
CA VAL A 133 9.19 -20.99 3.13
C VAL A 133 9.53 -19.50 3.21
N PRO A 134 8.63 -18.63 3.69
CA PRO A 134 8.94 -17.20 3.85
C PRO A 134 10.13 -17.00 4.78
N SER A 135 11.14 -16.27 4.31
CA SER A 135 12.41 -16.09 5.02
C SER A 135 12.75 -14.62 5.27
N GLU A 136 12.36 -13.72 4.37
CA GLU A 136 12.72 -12.31 4.41
C GLU A 136 11.58 -11.42 3.90
N ILE A 137 11.55 -10.17 4.35
CA ILE A 137 10.72 -9.12 3.78
C ILE A 137 11.64 -8.04 3.22
N GLU A 138 11.35 -7.62 1.99
CA GLU A 138 12.05 -6.55 1.31
C GLU A 138 11.13 -5.35 1.10
N PHE A 139 11.60 -4.21 1.60
CA PHE A 139 11.03 -2.89 1.39
C PHE A 139 11.88 -2.16 0.36
N ALA A 140 11.38 -1.98 -0.87
CA ALA A 140 12.11 -1.30 -1.94
C ALA A 140 11.65 0.14 -2.06
N GLY A 141 12.25 1.03 -1.26
CA GLY A 141 11.88 2.45 -1.21
C GLY A 141 10.72 2.74 -0.27
N THR A 142 10.27 1.77 0.53
CA THR A 142 9.13 1.89 1.44
C THR A 142 9.52 1.69 2.91
N TYR A 143 10.82 1.65 3.23
CA TYR A 143 11.31 1.38 4.58
C TYR A 143 11.47 2.65 5.41
N CYS A 144 10.96 2.69 6.63
CA CYS A 144 11.02 3.86 7.49
C CYS A 144 12.34 4.04 8.25
N GLY A 145 13.14 2.96 8.42
CA GLY A 145 14.27 2.95 9.35
C GLY A 145 13.80 3.28 10.77
N ASP A 146 14.45 4.24 11.42
CA ASP A 146 14.05 4.74 12.75
C ASP A 146 13.08 5.95 12.68
N SER A 147 12.51 6.26 11.50
CA SER A 147 11.55 7.36 11.35
C SER A 147 10.30 7.12 12.19
N LYS A 148 9.84 8.16 12.89
CA LYS A 148 8.63 8.17 13.70
C LYS A 148 7.48 8.89 13.01
N PHE A 149 6.28 8.74 13.57
CA PHE A 149 5.05 9.31 13.02
C PHE A 149 5.17 10.80 12.83
N TRP A 150 5.59 11.55 13.86
CA TRP A 150 5.68 13.01 13.81
C TRP A 150 6.91 13.58 13.09
N ALA A 151 7.68 12.75 12.38
CA ALA A 151 8.81 13.24 11.59
C ALA A 151 8.32 14.23 10.52
N ARG A 152 8.95 15.40 10.45
CA ARG A 152 8.59 16.44 9.46
C ARG A 152 8.80 15.96 8.02
N VAL A 153 9.85 15.17 7.81
CA VAL A 153 10.18 14.55 6.53
C VAL A 153 10.54 13.09 6.83
N PRO A 154 9.55 12.19 6.89
CA PRO A 154 9.82 10.78 7.11
C PRO A 154 10.60 10.20 5.93
N GLN A 155 11.50 9.26 6.21
CA GLN A 155 12.38 8.69 5.20
C GLN A 155 11.72 7.51 4.48
N HIS A 156 12.01 7.40 3.19
CA HIS A 156 11.67 6.28 2.32
C HIS A 156 12.97 5.59 1.89
N LEU A 157 13.42 4.65 2.71
CA LEU A 157 14.65 3.89 2.52
C LEU A 157 14.35 2.56 1.82
N SER A 158 15.39 1.77 1.56
CA SER A 158 15.26 0.37 1.18
C SER A 158 15.92 -0.53 2.21
N ALA A 159 15.30 -1.66 2.51
CA ALA A 159 15.85 -2.67 3.41
C ALA A 159 15.36 -4.08 3.03
N ARG A 160 16.17 -5.07 3.38
CA ARG A 160 15.83 -6.49 3.29
C ARG A 160 16.14 -7.11 4.65
N LEU A 161 15.09 -7.55 5.33
CA LEU A 161 15.13 -7.96 6.74
C LEU A 161 14.65 -9.39 6.86
N LYS A 162 15.23 -10.17 7.77
CA LYS A 162 14.78 -11.53 8.02
C LYS A 162 13.41 -11.51 8.65
N LEU A 163 12.56 -12.45 8.27
CA LEU A 163 11.21 -12.59 8.84
C LEU A 163 11.25 -12.78 10.36
N SER A 164 12.32 -13.37 10.89
CA SER A 164 12.54 -13.54 12.33
C SER A 164 12.75 -12.23 13.10
N GLU A 165 13.00 -11.12 12.41
CA GLU A 165 13.14 -9.78 12.99
C GLU A 165 11.78 -9.09 13.19
N PHE A 166 10.73 -9.61 12.56
CA PHE A 166 9.38 -9.05 12.66
C PHE A 166 8.64 -9.63 13.86
N ASP A 167 7.84 -8.78 14.50
CA ASP A 167 6.75 -9.26 15.35
C ASP A 167 5.78 -10.12 14.54
N SER A 168 4.98 -10.95 15.20
CA SER A 168 3.99 -11.79 14.52
C SER A 168 2.67 -11.87 15.27
N VAL A 169 1.60 -12.01 14.49
CA VAL A 169 0.24 -12.26 15.00
C VAL A 169 -0.07 -13.74 14.85
N ALA A 170 -0.40 -14.40 15.96
CA ALA A 170 -0.88 -15.77 15.97
C ALA A 170 -2.34 -15.80 15.49
N LEU A 171 -2.64 -16.62 14.51
CA LEU A 171 -3.96 -16.72 13.90
C LEU A 171 -4.38 -18.18 13.79
N THR A 172 -5.69 -18.41 13.64
CA THR A 172 -6.22 -19.72 13.27
C THR A 172 -6.97 -19.61 11.96
N VAL A 173 -6.54 -20.41 10.98
CA VAL A 173 -7.14 -20.51 9.66
C VAL A 173 -7.65 -21.93 9.50
N GLY A 174 -8.97 -22.12 9.44
CA GLY A 174 -9.60 -23.43 9.60
C GLY A 174 -9.39 -23.96 11.01
N LEU A 175 -8.72 -25.11 11.09
CA LEU A 175 -8.30 -25.73 12.34
C LEU A 175 -6.78 -25.63 12.58
N ALA A 176 -6.05 -24.96 11.68
CA ALA A 176 -4.60 -24.88 11.73
C ALA A 176 -4.13 -23.55 12.35
N PRO A 177 -3.26 -23.58 13.38
CA PRO A 177 -2.59 -22.38 13.85
C PRO A 177 -1.57 -21.92 12.81
N CYS A 178 -1.49 -20.61 12.57
CA CYS A 178 -0.48 -19.99 11.73
C CYS A 178 -0.01 -18.67 12.35
N ARG A 179 1.02 -18.06 11.75
CA ARG A 179 1.54 -16.75 12.15
C ARG A 179 1.58 -15.84 10.94
N ALA A 180 1.05 -14.63 11.09
CA ALA A 180 1.23 -13.56 10.11
C ALA A 180 2.35 -12.63 10.59
N PRO A 181 3.34 -12.29 9.76
CA PRO A 181 4.31 -11.25 10.11
C PRO A 181 3.60 -9.91 10.29
N LEU A 182 3.99 -9.15 11.31
CA LEU A 182 3.42 -7.84 11.61
C LEU A 182 4.28 -6.75 10.97
N VAL A 183 3.73 -6.05 9.99
CA VAL A 183 4.37 -4.90 9.35
C VAL A 183 3.87 -3.62 10.03
N TRP A 184 4.80 -2.85 10.59
CA TRP A 184 4.49 -1.59 11.26
C TRP A 184 4.45 -0.45 10.26
N ILE A 185 3.38 0.33 10.28
CA ILE A 185 3.27 1.58 9.53
C ILE A 185 3.68 2.69 10.51
N ASN A 186 4.90 3.21 10.36
CA ASN A 186 5.49 4.06 11.40
C ASN A 186 5.35 5.55 11.15
N THR A 187 4.94 5.97 9.96
CA THR A 187 4.97 7.38 9.52
C THR A 187 3.63 7.80 8.91
N TRP A 188 3.31 9.10 8.96
CA TRP A 188 2.08 9.65 8.33
C TRP A 188 2.06 9.50 6.80
N ASN A 189 3.22 9.20 6.20
CA ASN A 189 3.35 8.86 4.78
C ASN A 189 3.52 7.36 4.53
N HIS A 190 2.99 6.53 5.43
CA HIS A 190 2.85 5.09 5.31
C HIS A 190 4.13 4.26 5.11
N ALA A 191 5.30 4.77 5.48
CA ALA A 191 6.53 3.99 5.43
C ALA A 191 6.51 2.84 6.45
N PHE A 192 6.99 1.68 6.01
CA PHE A 192 6.93 0.41 6.74
C PHE A 192 8.18 0.13 7.57
N GLY A 193 8.02 -0.65 8.64
CA GLY A 193 9.12 -1.16 9.46
C GLY A 193 8.84 -2.53 10.08
N GLU A 194 9.90 -3.14 10.60
CA GLU A 194 9.86 -4.43 11.31
C GLU A 194 9.41 -4.33 12.76
N LYS A 195 9.48 -3.12 13.34
CA LYS A 195 9.20 -2.84 14.75
C LYS A 195 8.40 -1.53 14.91
N ASN A 196 7.80 -1.36 16.08
CA ASN A 196 7.14 -0.12 16.47
C ASN A 196 8.15 0.98 16.82
N ASN A 197 8.22 2.05 16.01
CA ASN A 197 9.02 3.23 16.34
C ASN A 197 8.28 4.23 17.23
N ASN A 198 6.98 4.02 17.45
CA ASN A 198 6.04 4.90 18.13
C ASN A 198 5.44 4.21 19.37
N THR A 199 6.29 3.78 20.30
CA THR A 199 5.87 3.03 21.51
C THR A 199 4.98 3.83 22.46
N GLU A 200 4.96 5.15 22.30
CA GLU A 200 4.10 6.08 23.03
C GLU A 200 2.69 6.24 22.43
N MET A 201 2.44 5.71 21.23
CA MET A 201 1.19 5.89 20.50
C MET A 201 0.26 4.69 20.65
N GLU A 202 -1.04 4.94 20.68
CA GLU A 202 -2.04 3.87 20.58
C GLU A 202 -2.05 3.32 19.15
N MET A 203 -1.93 2.00 19.03
CA MET A 203 -1.86 1.30 17.75
C MET A 203 -3.16 0.58 17.45
N MET A 204 -3.52 0.54 16.18
CA MET A 204 -4.61 -0.25 15.62
C MET A 204 -4.01 -1.38 14.78
N TYR A 205 -4.55 -2.59 14.93
CA TYR A 205 -4.07 -3.77 14.21
C TYR A 205 -5.01 -4.07 13.06
N CYS A 206 -4.46 -4.26 11.86
CA CYS A 206 -5.23 -4.56 10.68
C CYS A 206 -4.95 -5.99 10.21
N LEU A 207 -6.02 -6.77 10.03
CA LEU A 207 -5.96 -8.15 9.58
C LEU A 207 -6.78 -8.33 8.29
N PRO A 208 -6.50 -9.36 7.48
CA PRO A 208 -7.38 -9.72 6.37
C PRO A 208 -8.81 -9.96 6.88
N ARG A 209 -9.81 -9.52 6.12
CA ARG A 209 -11.23 -9.66 6.49
C ARG A 209 -11.61 -11.12 6.82
N SER A 210 -12.49 -11.24 7.83
CA SER A 210 -12.67 -12.40 8.71
C SER A 210 -13.49 -13.56 8.14
N ASP A 211 -14.04 -13.50 6.94
CA ASP A 211 -14.58 -14.71 6.30
C ASP A 211 -13.46 -15.69 5.90
N ALA A 212 -12.22 -15.21 5.83
CA ALA A 212 -11.01 -16.02 5.70
C ALA A 212 -10.36 -16.42 7.05
N VAL A 213 -10.71 -15.80 8.18
CA VAL A 213 -10.04 -16.01 9.48
C VAL A 213 -11.04 -16.50 10.53
N ASP A 214 -10.95 -17.77 10.90
CA ASP A 214 -11.96 -18.42 11.74
C ASP A 214 -11.83 -18.02 13.23
N LYS A 215 -10.60 -17.76 13.71
CA LYS A 215 -10.33 -17.15 15.02
C LYS A 215 -9.05 -16.32 14.98
N VAL A 216 -9.12 -15.10 15.51
CA VAL A 216 -7.92 -14.30 15.81
C VAL A 216 -7.52 -14.62 17.25
N VAL A 217 -6.34 -15.19 17.45
CA VAL A 217 -5.73 -15.22 18.77
C VAL A 217 -5.01 -13.88 18.91
N PRO A 218 -5.22 -13.10 19.98
CA PRO A 218 -4.47 -11.88 20.18
C PRO A 218 -2.96 -12.18 20.05
N PRO A 219 -2.20 -11.35 19.35
CA PRO A 219 -0.78 -11.57 19.15
C PRO A 219 -0.10 -11.78 20.50
N GLN A 220 0.78 -12.78 20.55
CA GLN A 220 1.74 -12.90 21.64
C GLN A 220 2.80 -11.82 21.42
N LEU A 221 2.42 -10.57 21.65
CA LEU A 221 3.36 -9.45 21.68
C LEU A 221 4.27 -9.64 22.88
N SER A 222 5.55 -9.35 22.71
CA SER A 222 6.54 -9.39 23.79
C SER A 222 6.34 -8.28 24.84
N SER A 223 5.43 -7.35 24.58
CA SER A 223 5.09 -6.17 25.40
C SER A 223 3.61 -6.15 25.82
N ALA A 224 3.26 -5.20 26.71
CA ALA A 224 1.96 -4.98 27.35
C ALA A 224 0.74 -4.76 26.41
N ASP A 225 0.92 -4.92 25.10
CA ASP A 225 -0.03 -4.57 24.05
C ASP A 225 -1.02 -5.71 23.70
N ALA A 226 -0.83 -6.91 24.25
CA ALA A 226 -1.63 -8.10 23.91
C ALA A 226 -3.14 -7.96 24.24
N ALA A 227 -3.51 -7.18 25.28
CA ALA A 227 -4.91 -6.97 25.66
C ALA A 227 -5.64 -5.96 24.75
N THR A 228 -4.91 -5.08 24.06
CA THR A 228 -5.45 -4.02 23.21
C THR A 228 -5.83 -4.51 21.82
N VAL A 229 -5.26 -5.64 21.37
CA VAL A 229 -5.43 -6.10 19.99
C VAL A 229 -6.84 -6.58 19.70
N ALA A 230 -7.55 -7.20 20.66
CA ALA A 230 -8.87 -7.77 20.39
C ALA A 230 -9.98 -6.72 20.15
N SER A 231 -9.81 -5.49 20.63
CA SER A 231 -10.79 -4.39 20.50
C SER A 231 -10.44 -3.36 19.42
N ALA A 232 -9.26 -3.47 18.79
CA ALA A 232 -8.76 -2.53 17.79
C ALA A 232 -8.39 -3.22 16.46
N LEU A 233 -9.20 -4.20 16.04
CA LEU A 233 -9.05 -4.90 14.76
C LEU A 233 -9.78 -4.17 13.64
N TRP A 234 -9.04 -3.70 12.64
CA TRP A 234 -9.59 -3.15 11.40
C TRP A 234 -9.37 -4.14 10.24
N PRO A 235 -10.43 -4.75 9.70
CA PRO A 235 -10.26 -5.70 8.61
C PRO A 235 -9.94 -4.99 7.29
N TYR A 236 -8.97 -5.50 6.53
CA TYR A 236 -8.69 -5.06 5.16
C TYR A 236 -9.11 -6.11 4.12
N ASP A 237 -9.51 -5.63 2.94
CA ASP A 237 -9.86 -6.47 1.79
C ASP A 237 -8.61 -6.85 0.99
N VAL A 238 -8.61 -8.08 0.44
CA VAL A 238 -7.51 -8.61 -0.39
C VAL A 238 -7.97 -8.76 -1.84
N SER A 239 -7.12 -8.41 -2.80
CA SER A 239 -7.35 -8.65 -4.22
C SER A 239 -6.11 -9.13 -4.94
N VAL A 240 -6.30 -9.80 -6.07
CA VAL A 240 -5.19 -10.28 -6.89
C VAL A 240 -4.78 -9.17 -7.87
N GLY A 241 -3.52 -8.77 -7.80
CA GLY A 241 -2.96 -7.77 -8.68
C GLY A 241 -1.51 -7.42 -8.33
N ASP A 242 -0.67 -7.28 -9.35
CA ASP A 242 0.65 -6.67 -9.19
C ASP A 242 0.55 -5.14 -9.17
N ARG A 243 1.65 -4.48 -8.79
CA ARG A 243 1.76 -3.03 -8.71
C ARG A 243 1.37 -2.33 -10.01
N ASN A 244 1.73 -2.87 -11.17
CA ASN A 244 1.36 -2.28 -12.46
C ASN A 244 -0.15 -2.34 -12.69
N GLN A 245 -0.81 -3.43 -12.28
CA GLN A 245 -2.26 -3.56 -12.37
C GLN A 245 -2.97 -2.60 -11.42
N VAL A 246 -2.42 -2.38 -10.22
CA VAL A 246 -2.91 -1.38 -9.26
C VAL A 246 -2.75 0.04 -9.84
N ASP A 247 -1.56 0.38 -10.35
CA ASP A 247 -1.32 1.69 -10.97
C ASP A 247 -2.20 1.94 -12.19
N ALA A 248 -2.51 0.89 -12.96
CA ALA A 248 -3.42 0.99 -14.10
C ALA A 248 -4.87 1.32 -13.71
N LEU A 249 -5.24 1.23 -12.44
CA LEU A 249 -6.54 1.72 -11.93
C LEU A 249 -6.58 3.25 -11.92
N TYR A 250 -5.43 3.90 -11.78
CA TYR A 250 -5.28 5.34 -11.63
C TYR A 250 -4.87 5.99 -12.95
N ARG A 251 -5.33 7.23 -13.19
CA ARG A 251 -5.25 7.88 -14.52
C ARG A 251 -4.47 9.19 -14.48
N GLY A 252 -3.22 9.14 -14.04
CA GLY A 252 -2.32 10.29 -13.98
C GLY A 252 -1.48 10.54 -15.23
N LEU A 253 -0.89 11.72 -15.31
CA LEU A 253 0.06 12.11 -16.36
C LEU A 253 1.36 11.28 -16.37
N VAL A 254 1.77 10.70 -15.24
CA VAL A 254 3.12 10.11 -15.04
C VAL A 254 3.09 8.62 -14.66
N THR A 255 1.96 7.91 -14.80
CA THR A 255 1.81 6.46 -14.51
C THR A 255 2.71 5.53 -15.35
N THR A 256 3.57 6.07 -16.22
CA THR A 256 4.43 5.30 -17.14
C THR A 256 5.77 4.88 -16.53
N PHE A 257 6.21 5.48 -15.41
CA PHE A 257 7.52 5.16 -14.79
C PHE A 257 7.59 3.82 -14.05
N CYS A 258 6.46 3.21 -13.67
CA CYS A 258 6.45 1.96 -12.89
C CYS A 258 6.92 0.72 -13.67
N LYS A 259 6.95 0.78 -15.01
CA LYS A 259 7.32 -0.37 -15.87
C LYS A 259 8.74 -0.87 -15.67
N THR A 260 9.68 -0.02 -15.24
CA THR A 260 11.09 -0.41 -15.08
C THR A 260 11.30 -1.28 -13.85
N HIS A 261 10.62 -0.96 -12.75
CA HIS A 261 10.72 -1.71 -11.49
C HIS A 261 10.24 -3.17 -11.66
N SER A 262 9.20 -3.37 -12.48
CA SER A 262 8.65 -4.69 -12.78
C SER A 262 9.63 -5.68 -13.43
N LYS A 263 10.63 -5.21 -14.19
CA LYS A 263 11.62 -6.10 -14.83
C LYS A 263 12.63 -6.64 -13.82
N GLU A 264 13.15 -5.78 -12.96
CA GLU A 264 14.04 -6.17 -11.87
C GLU A 264 13.31 -7.07 -10.87
N LEU A 265 12.03 -6.78 -10.62
CA LEU A 265 11.18 -7.62 -9.80
C LEU A 265 11.01 -9.04 -10.36
N LYS A 266 10.67 -9.15 -11.65
CA LYS A 266 10.49 -10.43 -12.32
C LYS A 266 11.79 -11.24 -12.36
N ALA A 267 12.93 -10.58 -12.50
CA ALA A 267 14.23 -11.24 -12.44
C ALA A 267 14.51 -11.86 -11.05
N ARG A 268 13.90 -11.33 -9.98
CA ARG A 268 14.16 -11.72 -8.59
C ARG A 268 13.12 -12.68 -8.04
N LEU A 269 11.85 -12.42 -8.28
CA LEU A 269 10.72 -13.23 -7.82
C LEU A 269 10.40 -14.39 -8.78
N GLY A 270 10.97 -14.37 -9.98
CA GLY A 270 10.70 -15.38 -11.00
C GLY A 270 9.36 -15.18 -11.69
N ASP A 271 8.82 -16.29 -12.22
CA ASP A 271 7.55 -16.24 -12.94
C ASP A 271 6.36 -16.06 -12.00
N ARG A 272 5.39 -15.28 -12.49
CA ARG A 272 4.13 -15.05 -11.82
C ARG A 272 3.31 -16.33 -11.81
N VAL A 273 2.92 -16.76 -10.62
CA VAL A 273 2.05 -17.93 -10.39
C VAL A 273 0.58 -17.50 -10.46
N MET A 274 0.25 -16.30 -9.94
CA MET A 274 -1.11 -15.77 -9.89
C MET A 274 -1.16 -14.24 -9.92
#